data_AF-A0A7S0K1H4-F1
#
_entry.id   AF-A0A7S0K1H4-F1
#
_cell.length_a   1.000
_cell.length_b   1.000
_cell.length_c   1.000
_cell.angle_alpha   90.00
_cell.angle_beta   90.00
_cell.angle_gamma   90.00
#
_symmetry.space_group_name_H-M   'P 1'
#
loop_
_entity.id
_entity.type
_entity.pdbx_description
1 polymer ?
#
loop_
_entity_poly.entity_id
_entity_poly.type
_entity_poly.pdbx_seq_one_letter_code
_entity_poly.pdbx_strand_id
1 'polypeptide(L)'
;LVRRLLQRACVPLVAQLRRWCLEGELSDDFAEFLVEDERSAPDEELWRRRFRLRASQQPSFFSRSLCDQALLVGKSVAFLRSACGDAEWVVSSHATSVPGPGASAAAEQPPAEPQPTLAAARAATAKASAAASAARAASRTSA
;
A
#
# COMPACT_ATOMS: atom_id res chain seq x y z
N LEU A 1 -25.10 -8.72 -30.96
CA LEU A 1 -23.77 -8.09 -31.12
C LEU A 1 -23.37 -7.27 -29.88
N VAL A 2 -24.18 -6.28 -29.48
CA VAL A 2 -23.92 -5.39 -28.32
C VAL A 2 -23.57 -6.14 -27.03
N ARG A 3 -24.35 -7.17 -26.64
CA ARG A 3 -24.06 -7.97 -25.43
C ARG A 3 -22.66 -8.60 -25.45
N ARG A 4 -22.22 -9.12 -26.59
CA ARG A 4 -20.90 -9.75 -26.73
C ARG A 4 -19.77 -8.73 -26.63
N LEU A 5 -19.95 -7.55 -27.20
CA LEU A 5 -18.97 -6.46 -27.09
C LEU A 5 -18.86 -5.97 -25.65
N LEU A 6 -20.00 -5.73 -24.97
CA LEU A 6 -20.02 -5.33 -23.58
C LEU A 6 -19.35 -6.38 -22.68
N GLN A 7 -19.67 -7.67 -22.86
CA GLN A 7 -19.04 -8.75 -22.11
C GLN A 7 -17.52 -8.75 -22.26
N ARG A 8 -17.01 -8.54 -23.49
CA ARG A 8 -15.56 -8.46 -23.74
C ARG A 8 -14.93 -7.19 -23.16
N ALA A 9 -15.60 -6.04 -23.27
CA ALA A 9 -15.13 -4.77 -22.73
C ALA A 9 -15.07 -4.77 -21.19
N CYS A 10 -15.96 -5.52 -20.53
CA CYS A 10 -15.96 -5.63 -19.07
C CYS A 10 -14.88 -6.57 -18.51
N VAL A 11 -14.23 -7.40 -19.33
CA VAL A 11 -13.18 -8.33 -18.86
C VAL A 11 -12.07 -7.59 -18.08
N PRO A 12 -11.41 -6.55 -18.64
CA PRO A 12 -10.38 -5.82 -17.90
C PRO A 12 -10.94 -5.11 -16.66
N LEU A 13 -12.14 -4.52 -16.76
CA LEU A 13 -12.79 -3.84 -15.63
C LEU A 13 -13.03 -4.80 -14.44
N VAL A 14 -13.55 -6.00 -14.70
CA VAL A 14 -13.84 -6.99 -13.66
C VAL A 14 -12.54 -7.57 -13.10
N ALA A 15 -11.51 -7.77 -13.93
CA ALA A 15 -10.19 -8.18 -13.47
C ALA A 15 -9.60 -7.16 -12.48
N GLN A 16 -9.70 -5.86 -12.81
CA GLN A 16 -9.22 -4.79 -11.96
C GLN A 16 -10.02 -4.68 -10.65
N LEU A 17 -11.35 -4.81 -10.71
CA LEU A 17 -12.21 -4.88 -9.53
C LEU A 17 -11.86 -6.04 -8.61
N ARG A 18 -11.59 -7.22 -9.19
CA ARG A 18 -11.22 -8.41 -8.43
C ARG A 18 -9.87 -8.20 -7.72
N ARG A 19 -8.86 -7.71 -8.44
CA ARG A 19 -7.55 -7.38 -7.86
C ARG A 19 -7.70 -6.35 -6.74
N TRP A 20 -8.45 -5.28 -6.98
CA TRP A 20 -8.70 -4.25 -5.96
C TRP A 20 -9.41 -4.81 -4.71
N CYS A 21 -10.53 -5.50 -4.87
CA CYS A 21 -11.34 -5.96 -3.74
C CYS A 21 -10.73 -7.15 -2.97
N LEU A 22 -9.91 -7.99 -3.63
CA LEU A 22 -9.34 -9.19 -2.99
C LEU A 22 -7.89 -9.00 -2.57
N GLU A 23 -7.09 -8.32 -3.39
CA GLU A 23 -5.66 -8.12 -3.17
C GLU A 23 -5.37 -6.73 -2.59
N GLY A 24 -6.29 -5.76 -2.71
CA GLY A 24 -6.05 -4.38 -2.25
C GLY A 24 -5.02 -3.63 -3.12
N GLU A 25 -4.75 -4.14 -4.32
CA GLU A 25 -3.76 -3.59 -5.24
C GLU A 25 -4.43 -2.81 -6.37
N LEU A 26 -3.83 -1.68 -6.73
CA LEU A 26 -4.30 -0.81 -7.79
C LEU A 26 -3.18 -0.65 -8.84
N SER A 27 -3.41 -1.14 -10.05
CA SER A 27 -2.51 -1.00 -11.20
C SER A 27 -3.26 -0.27 -12.30
N ASP A 28 -3.18 1.05 -12.32
CA ASP A 28 -3.97 1.91 -13.22
C ASP A 28 -3.07 2.94 -13.91
N ASP A 29 -2.27 2.47 -14.88
CA ASP A 29 -1.31 3.31 -15.60
C ASP A 29 -2.00 4.34 -16.52
N PHE A 30 -3.23 4.05 -16.95
CA PHE A 30 -3.97 4.84 -17.94
C PHE A 30 -5.19 5.57 -17.36
N ALA A 31 -5.36 5.60 -16.04
CA ALA A 31 -6.48 6.27 -15.38
C ALA A 31 -7.87 5.74 -15.83
N GLU A 32 -7.95 4.44 -16.15
CA GLU A 32 -9.14 3.77 -16.68
C GLU A 32 -10.05 3.20 -15.58
N PHE A 33 -9.54 3.07 -14.35
CA PHE A 33 -10.29 2.48 -13.26
C PHE A 33 -11.14 3.50 -12.48
N LEU A 34 -12.19 2.99 -11.81
CA LEU A 34 -13.13 3.80 -11.02
C LEU A 34 -12.55 4.24 -9.67
N VAL A 35 -11.45 3.66 -9.20
CA VAL A 35 -10.75 4.08 -7.98
C VAL A 35 -9.41 4.70 -8.35
N GLU A 36 -9.07 5.85 -7.75
CA GLU A 36 -7.76 6.49 -7.88
C GLU A 36 -6.95 6.40 -6.58
N ASP A 37 -5.62 6.34 -6.70
CA ASP A 37 -4.64 6.35 -5.60
C ASP A 37 -3.92 7.72 -5.53
N GLU A 38 -4.35 8.58 -4.60
CA GLU A 38 -3.72 9.86 -4.24
C GLU A 38 -2.53 9.61 -3.30
N ARG A 39 -1.41 9.19 -3.88
CA ARG A 39 -0.16 8.87 -3.13
C ARG A 39 0.48 10.06 -2.41
N SER A 40 0.03 11.28 -2.71
CA SER A 40 0.51 12.51 -2.09
C SER A 40 -0.20 12.86 -0.77
N ALA A 41 -1.15 12.05 -0.31
CA ALA A 41 -1.85 12.30 0.94
C ALA A 41 -0.88 12.20 2.15
N PRO A 42 -0.99 13.10 3.15
CA PRO A 42 -0.16 13.03 4.34
C PRO A 42 -0.47 11.76 5.15
N ASP A 43 0.53 11.22 5.85
CA ASP A 43 0.44 9.94 6.60
C ASP A 43 -0.79 9.85 7.51
N GLU A 44 -1.11 10.95 8.18
CA GLU A 44 -2.24 11.10 9.11
C GLU A 44 -3.61 10.97 8.41
N GLU A 45 -3.68 11.27 7.10
CA GLU A 45 -4.89 11.26 6.29
C GLU A 45 -4.90 10.14 5.24
N LEU A 46 -3.88 9.28 5.17
CA LEU A 46 -3.79 8.21 4.17
C LEU A 46 -5.06 7.37 4.13
N TRP A 47 -5.57 6.96 5.30
CA TRP A 47 -6.83 6.23 5.36
C TRP A 47 -8.00 7.04 4.77
N ARG A 48 -8.06 8.36 4.94
CA ARG A 48 -9.21 9.15 4.45
C ARG A 48 -9.09 9.46 2.97
N ARG A 49 -7.90 9.86 2.51
CA ARG A 49 -7.71 10.55 1.23
C ARG A 49 -7.02 9.72 0.16
N ARG A 50 -6.24 8.70 0.53
CA ARG A 50 -5.45 7.95 -0.43
C ARG A 50 -6.29 7.35 -1.56
N PHE A 51 -7.45 6.77 -1.23
CA PHE A 51 -8.32 6.15 -2.22
C PHE A 51 -9.63 6.91 -2.37
N ARG A 52 -9.96 7.28 -3.60
CA ARG A 52 -11.18 8.01 -3.97
C ARG A 52 -11.87 7.39 -5.18
N LEU A 53 -13.16 7.66 -5.29
CA LEU A 53 -13.96 7.24 -6.44
C LEU A 53 -13.93 8.29 -7.55
N ARG A 54 -13.61 7.85 -8.78
CA ARG A 54 -13.72 8.65 -10.00
C ARG A 54 -15.11 8.51 -10.62
N ALA A 55 -16.00 9.44 -10.31
CA ALA A 55 -17.36 9.42 -10.83
C ALA A 55 -17.42 9.47 -12.38
N SER A 56 -16.41 10.07 -13.04
CA SER A 56 -16.31 10.10 -14.50
C SER A 56 -15.97 8.75 -15.14
N GLN A 57 -15.29 7.85 -14.41
CA GLN A 57 -14.90 6.52 -14.87
C GLN A 57 -15.88 5.42 -14.41
N GLN A 58 -16.99 5.80 -13.77
CA GLN A 58 -18.03 4.86 -13.36
C GLN A 58 -18.86 4.43 -14.59
N PRO A 59 -18.92 3.12 -14.93
CA PRO A 59 -19.82 2.64 -15.96
C PRO A 59 -21.29 2.86 -15.57
N SER A 60 -22.15 3.21 -16.53
CA SER A 60 -23.55 3.53 -16.27
C SER A 60 -24.38 2.39 -15.66
N PHE A 61 -23.95 1.14 -15.85
CA PHE A 61 -24.58 -0.05 -15.27
C PHE A 61 -24.06 -0.41 -13.88
N PHE A 62 -23.04 0.29 -13.37
CA PHE A 62 -22.63 0.21 -11.97
C PHE A 62 -23.49 1.18 -11.16
N SER A 63 -24.17 0.69 -10.12
CA SER A 63 -24.82 1.58 -9.18
C SER A 63 -23.77 2.34 -8.36
N ARG A 64 -24.10 3.56 -7.94
CA ARG A 64 -23.23 4.33 -7.04
C ARG A 64 -22.93 3.56 -5.75
N SER A 65 -23.93 2.87 -5.20
CA SER A 65 -23.77 2.02 -4.01
C SER A 65 -22.75 0.90 -4.23
N LEU A 66 -22.73 0.25 -5.40
CA LEU A 66 -21.76 -0.80 -5.71
C LEU A 66 -20.34 -0.23 -5.79
N CYS A 67 -20.17 0.95 -6.40
CA CYS A 67 -18.89 1.65 -6.45
C CYS A 67 -18.39 2.04 -5.06
N ASP A 68 -19.26 2.57 -4.21
CA ASP A 68 -18.91 2.93 -2.83
C ASP A 68 -18.52 1.69 -2.02
N GLN A 69 -19.21 0.55 -2.22
CA GLN A 69 -18.84 -0.73 -1.60
C GLN A 69 -17.50 -1.25 -2.12
N ALA A 70 -17.25 -1.23 -3.43
CA ALA A 70 -15.97 -1.65 -4.01
C ALA A 70 -14.81 -0.78 -3.49
N LEU A 71 -15.02 0.53 -3.36
CA LEU A 71 -14.05 1.44 -2.74
C LEU A 71 -13.80 1.03 -1.29
N LEU A 72 -14.85 0.84 -0.47
CA LEU A 72 -14.72 0.48 0.94
C LEU A 72 -13.99 -0.86 1.14
N VAL A 73 -14.34 -1.88 0.36
CA VAL A 73 -13.75 -3.23 0.44
C VAL A 73 -12.28 -3.21 0.04
N GLY A 74 -11.94 -2.71 -1.15
CA GLY A 74 -10.52 -2.72 -1.53
C GLY A 74 -9.68 -1.78 -0.66
N LYS A 75 -10.26 -0.68 -0.15
CA LYS A 75 -9.59 0.22 0.78
C LYS A 75 -9.30 -0.43 2.13
N SER A 76 -10.22 -1.23 2.67
CA SER A 76 -9.97 -1.97 3.92
C SER A 76 -8.89 -3.03 3.73
N VAL A 77 -8.89 -3.75 2.61
CA VAL A 77 -7.83 -4.73 2.28
C VAL A 77 -6.48 -4.03 2.11
N ALA A 78 -6.41 -2.96 1.32
CA ALA A 78 -5.18 -2.18 1.10
C ALA A 78 -4.60 -1.64 2.42
N PHE A 79 -5.47 -1.15 3.30
CA PHE A 79 -5.05 -0.65 4.62
C PHE A 79 -4.54 -1.77 5.53
N LEU A 80 -5.23 -2.92 5.58
CA LEU A 80 -4.77 -4.06 6.37
C LEU A 80 -3.38 -4.52 5.91
N ARG A 81 -3.13 -4.57 4.60
CA ARG A 81 -1.82 -4.91 4.06
C ARG A 81 -0.74 -3.91 4.46
N SER A 82 -1.07 -2.62 4.48
CA SER A 82 -0.18 -1.55 4.95
C SER A 82 0.09 -1.65 6.46
N ALA A 83 -0.95 -1.92 7.26
CA ALA A 83 -0.86 -1.98 8.73
C ALA A 83 -0.14 -3.24 9.23
N CYS A 84 -0.28 -4.36 8.52
CA CYS A 84 0.32 -5.66 8.87
C CYS A 84 1.72 -5.87 8.29
N GLY A 85 2.22 -4.96 7.44
CA GLY A 85 3.55 -5.10 6.82
C GLY A 85 3.61 -6.07 5.63
N ASP A 86 2.47 -6.64 5.19
CA ASP A 86 2.41 -7.52 4.01
C ASP A 86 2.74 -6.80 2.69
N ALA A 87 2.73 -5.46 2.69
CA ALA A 87 3.15 -4.66 1.55
C ALA A 87 4.65 -4.80 1.23
N GLU A 88 5.49 -5.15 2.22
CA GLU A 88 6.94 -5.33 2.05
C GLU A 88 7.32 -6.71 1.48
N TRP A 89 6.43 -7.71 1.54
CA TRP A 89 6.77 -9.06 1.09
C TRP A 89 6.67 -9.26 -0.43
N VAL A 90 5.84 -8.48 -1.13
CA VAL A 90 5.58 -8.71 -2.56
C VAL A 90 6.67 -8.13 -3.47
N VAL A 91 7.42 -7.11 -3.02
CA VAL A 91 8.53 -6.52 -3.82
C VAL A 91 9.82 -7.35 -3.79
N SER A 92 9.99 -8.27 -2.82
CA SER A 92 11.17 -9.16 -2.78
C SER A 92 11.02 -10.45 -3.62
N SER A 93 9.85 -10.74 -4.18
CA SER A 93 9.62 -11.99 -4.93
C SER A 93 10.10 -11.98 -6.40
N HIS A 94 10.73 -10.89 -6.86
CA HIS A 94 11.40 -10.83 -8.17
C HIS A 94 12.94 -10.93 -8.08
N ALA A 95 13.49 -11.12 -6.87
CA ALA A 95 14.92 -11.32 -6.67
C ALA A 95 15.18 -12.55 -5.79
N THR A 96 14.82 -13.73 -6.28
CA THR A 96 15.50 -14.95 -5.86
C THR A 96 15.76 -15.79 -7.10
N SER A 97 16.84 -15.43 -7.80
CA SER A 97 17.53 -16.38 -8.67
C SER A 97 17.84 -17.62 -7.82
N VAL A 98 17.27 -18.76 -8.21
CA VAL A 98 17.59 -20.07 -7.64
C VAL A 98 19.09 -20.34 -7.86
N PRO A 99 19.92 -20.48 -6.82
CA PRO A 99 21.25 -21.04 -6.97
C PRO A 99 21.11 -22.57 -6.88
N GLY A 100 21.45 -23.27 -7.96
CA GLY A 100 21.51 -24.73 -7.97
C GLY A 100 22.57 -25.26 -6.99
N PRO A 101 22.40 -26.47 -6.42
CA PRO A 101 23.37 -27.04 -5.49
C PRO A 101 24.56 -27.59 -6.28
N GLY A 102 25.70 -26.91 -6.17
CA GLY A 102 26.98 -27.39 -6.67
C GLY A 102 28.07 -27.12 -5.64
N ALA A 103 28.67 -28.20 -5.14
CA ALA A 103 30.03 -28.32 -4.63
C ALA A 103 30.51 -27.42 -3.46
N SER A 104 30.82 -28.13 -2.36
CA SER A 104 31.78 -27.80 -1.30
C SER A 104 32.98 -26.92 -1.70
N ALA A 105 33.30 -25.90 -0.88
CA ALA A 105 34.59 -25.77 -0.17
C ALA A 105 34.73 -24.39 0.51
N ALA A 106 35.52 -24.38 1.59
CA ALA A 106 35.77 -23.32 2.56
C ALA A 106 36.33 -21.99 2.00
N ALA A 107 36.01 -20.87 2.69
CA ALA A 107 36.92 -19.73 2.88
C ALA A 107 36.37 -18.74 3.94
N GLU A 108 37.17 -18.57 5.00
CA GLU A 108 37.38 -17.41 5.88
C GLU A 108 36.37 -16.24 5.95
N GLN A 109 35.95 -15.92 7.17
CA GLN A 109 35.03 -14.83 7.51
C GLN A 109 35.79 -13.68 8.20
N PRO A 110 35.89 -12.46 7.62
CA PRO A 110 36.45 -11.28 8.29
C PRO A 110 35.43 -10.60 9.22
N PRO A 111 35.87 -9.76 10.18
CA PRO A 111 35.10 -9.42 11.37
C PRO A 111 33.91 -8.51 11.06
N ALA A 112 32.77 -8.85 11.65
CA ALA A 112 31.53 -8.10 11.55
C ALA A 112 31.68 -6.69 12.15
N GLU A 113 31.50 -5.67 11.32
CA GLU A 113 31.21 -4.31 11.79
C GLU A 113 29.88 -4.31 12.58
N PRO A 114 29.79 -3.58 13.72
CA PRO A 114 28.56 -3.54 14.51
C PRO A 114 27.49 -2.76 13.76
N GLN A 115 26.62 -3.48 13.05
CA GLN A 115 25.41 -2.93 12.45
C GLN A 115 24.52 -2.33 13.56
N PRO A 116 24.01 -1.09 13.41
CA PRO A 116 23.16 -0.47 14.41
C PRO A 116 21.87 -1.30 14.54
N THR A 117 21.70 -1.95 15.69
CA THR A 117 20.54 -2.78 15.94
C THR A 117 19.26 -1.95 15.85
N LEU A 118 18.24 -2.50 15.19
CA LEU A 118 16.90 -1.91 15.01
C LEU A 118 16.29 -1.40 16.34
N ALA A 119 16.72 -1.94 17.48
CA ALA A 119 16.37 -1.47 18.81
C ALA A 119 16.86 -0.03 19.11
N ALA A 120 18.05 0.36 18.64
CA ALA A 120 18.60 1.70 18.81
C ALA A 120 17.83 2.74 17.98
N ALA A 121 17.41 2.37 16.76
CA ALA A 121 16.59 3.22 15.89
C ALA A 121 15.20 3.51 16.49
N ARG A 122 14.60 2.50 17.16
CA ARG A 122 13.31 2.63 17.87
C ARG A 122 13.41 3.51 19.14
N ALA A 123 14.54 3.46 19.85
CA ALA A 123 14.77 4.32 21.01
C ALA A 123 14.95 5.80 20.63
N ALA A 124 15.59 6.08 19.49
CA ALA A 124 15.82 7.44 19.01
C ALA A 124 14.52 8.14 18.56
N THR A 125 13.63 7.42 17.89
CA THR A 125 12.33 7.96 17.43
C THR A 125 11.35 8.19 18.57
N ALA A 126 11.34 7.33 19.60
CA ALA A 126 10.52 7.54 20.80
C ALA A 126 10.98 8.75 21.64
N LYS A 127 12.29 9.04 21.66
CA LYS A 127 12.83 10.19 22.41
C LYS A 127 12.57 11.53 21.71
N ALA A 128 12.52 11.54 20.38
CA ALA A 128 12.20 12.74 19.59
C ALA A 128 10.72 13.18 19.75
N SER A 129 9.78 12.23 19.86
CA SER A 129 8.34 12.56 20.01
C SER A 129 7.98 13.05 21.42
N ALA A 130 8.68 12.59 22.45
CA ALA A 130 8.49 13.04 23.83
C ALA A 130 8.96 14.50 24.05
N ALA A 131 10.10 14.89 23.45
CA ALA A 131 10.64 16.26 23.57
C ALA A 131 9.75 17.30 22.86
N ALA A 132 9.18 16.95 21.71
CA ALA A 132 8.26 17.82 20.98
C ALA A 132 6.93 18.05 21.72
N SER A 133 6.46 17.05 22.48
CA SER A 133 5.24 17.15 23.29
C SER A 133 5.42 18.02 24.53
N ALA A 134 6.59 17.96 25.18
CA ALA A 134 6.91 18.80 26.34
C ALA A 134 7.08 20.29 25.96
N ALA A 135 7.70 20.58 24.81
CA ALA A 135 7.85 21.95 24.32
C ALA A 135 6.50 22.63 24.02
N ARG A 136 5.52 21.87 23.50
CA ARG A 136 4.17 22.39 23.20
C ARG A 136 3.29 22.60 24.43
N ALA A 137 3.55 21.88 25.53
CA ALA A 137 2.85 22.09 26.79
C ALA A 137 3.28 23.42 27.46
N ALA A 138 4.58 23.74 27.41
CA ALA A 138 5.12 24.98 27.97
C ALA A 138 4.60 26.24 27.26
N SER A 139 4.29 26.16 25.95
CA SER A 139 3.76 27.30 25.18
C SER A 139 2.28 27.61 25.44
N ARG A 140 1.54 26.75 26.16
CA ARG A 140 0.10 26.98 26.47
C ARG A 140 -0.15 27.64 27.83
N THR A 141 0.85 27.76 28.68
CA THR A 141 0.70 28.33 30.04
C THR A 141 1.12 29.80 30.11
N SER A 142 1.50 30.41 28.98
CA SER A 142 1.98 31.80 28.89
C SER A 142 1.00 32.75 28.17
N ALA A 143 -0.25 32.34 27.95
CA ALA A 143 -1.30 33.18 27.35
C ALA A 143 -2.46 33.34 28.33
#